data_AF-A0A4Y1ZXR9-F1
#
_entry.id   AF-A0A4Y1ZXR9-F1
#
_cell.length_a   1.000
_cell.length_b   1.000
_cell.length_c   1.000
_cell.angle_alpha   90.00
_cell.angle_beta   90.00
_cell.angle_gamma   90.00
#
_symmetry.space_group_name_H-M   'P 1'
#
loop_
_entity.id
_entity.type
_entity.pdbx_description
1 polymer ?
#
loop_
_entity_poly.entity_id
_entity_poly.type
_entity_poly.pdbx_seq_one_letter_code
_entity_poly.pdbx_strand_id
1 'polypeptide(L)'
;MTVKCVLCAEEHDSRTCPNKRNPEFTPKCANCGGPHTASYRGCPNFPKIKKVTPEKTFASVLKERRQLSTTATKPQNQEIQTATTSGDTDTGLPPSQELANIPLPAEFQINKEELADLFRFLKQMQLILAKVPNVKQTLAEMEKTEDPYNKIFILSEEMNGT
;
A
#
# COMPACT_ATOMS: atom_id res chain seq x y z
N MET A 1 33.46 3.64 5.06
CA MET A 1 32.49 2.53 5.20
C MET A 1 32.05 2.14 3.81
N THR A 2 32.06 0.86 3.46
CA THR A 2 31.63 0.39 2.13
C THR A 2 30.15 0.03 2.16
N VAL A 3 29.41 0.34 1.09
CA VAL A 3 27.97 0.06 1.00
C VAL A 3 27.78 -1.39 0.55
N LYS A 4 27.11 -2.20 1.38
CA LYS A 4 26.74 -3.57 1.03
C LYS A 4 25.28 -3.66 0.64
N CYS A 5 25.01 -4.46 -0.38
CA CYS A 5 23.66 -4.70 -0.89
C CYS A 5 22.84 -5.54 0.10
N VAL A 6 21.61 -5.10 0.42
CA VAL A 6 20.71 -5.81 1.36
C VAL A 6 20.15 -7.11 0.81
N LEU A 7 20.27 -7.34 -0.50
CA LEU A 7 19.78 -8.53 -1.21
C LEU A 7 20.86 -9.63 -1.32
N CYS A 8 22.10 -9.25 -1.65
CA CYS A 8 23.16 -10.21 -2.02
C CYS A 8 24.47 -10.07 -1.21
N ALA A 9 24.56 -9.11 -0.27
CA ALA A 9 25.74 -8.80 0.54
C ALA A 9 26.99 -8.28 -0.20
N GLU A 10 26.97 -8.20 -1.53
CA GLU A 10 28.07 -7.68 -2.36
C GLU A 10 28.16 -6.14 -2.31
N GLU A 11 29.28 -5.58 -2.76
CA GLU A 11 29.64 -4.17 -2.61
C GLU A 11 29.01 -3.27 -3.69
N HIS A 12 27.73 -2.92 -3.50
CA HIS A 12 26.99 -1.95 -4.32
C HIS A 12 25.73 -1.43 -3.60
N ASP A 13 25.15 -0.33 -4.10
CA ASP A 13 23.83 0.14 -3.65
C ASP A 13 22.75 -0.87 -4.05
N SER A 14 21.84 -1.19 -3.13
CA SER A 14 20.77 -2.18 -3.34
C SER A 14 19.83 -1.83 -4.51
N ARG A 15 19.78 -0.56 -4.93
CA ARG A 15 19.02 -0.07 -6.09
C ARG A 15 19.64 -0.51 -7.42
N THR A 16 20.96 -0.70 -7.47
CA THR A 16 21.74 -1.13 -8.65
C THR A 16 22.07 -2.62 -8.66
N CYS A 17 21.47 -3.41 -7.75
CA CYS A 17 21.76 -4.83 -7.63
C CYS A 17 21.38 -5.62 -8.90
N PRO A 18 22.31 -6.35 -9.54
CA PRO A 18 22.02 -7.10 -10.77
C PRO A 18 21.02 -8.24 -10.52
N ASN A 19 21.05 -8.82 -9.32
CA ASN A 19 20.18 -9.92 -8.93
C ASN A 19 18.74 -9.48 -8.57
N LYS A 20 18.43 -8.17 -8.59
CA LYS A 20 17.12 -7.65 -8.15
C LYS A 20 15.93 -8.16 -8.97
N ARG A 21 16.15 -8.57 -10.22
CA ARG A 21 15.11 -9.12 -11.13
C ARG A 21 15.29 -10.61 -11.43
N ASN A 22 16.24 -11.28 -10.77
CA ASN A 22 16.48 -12.71 -10.99
C ASN A 22 15.63 -13.54 -10.00
N PRO A 23 14.60 -14.28 -10.46
CA PRO A 23 13.76 -15.10 -9.58
C PRO A 23 14.48 -16.34 -9.04
N GLU A 24 15.57 -16.78 -9.68
CA GLU A 24 16.38 -17.93 -9.25
C GLU A 24 17.46 -17.55 -8.21
N PHE A 25 17.61 -16.25 -7.91
CA PHE A 25 18.64 -15.78 -6.99
C PHE A 25 18.23 -15.99 -5.52
N THR A 26 18.95 -16.87 -4.82
CA THR A 26 18.85 -17.01 -3.36
C THR A 26 19.50 -15.80 -2.67
N PRO A 27 18.75 -15.01 -1.87
CA PRO A 27 19.29 -13.83 -1.19
C PRO A 27 20.30 -14.19 -0.11
N LYS A 28 21.28 -13.30 0.09
CA LYS A 28 22.39 -13.46 1.04
C LYS A 28 22.44 -12.28 2.01
N CYS A 29 22.40 -12.57 3.30
CA CYS A 29 22.24 -11.57 4.33
C CYS A 29 23.54 -10.79 4.57
N ALA A 30 23.54 -9.48 4.34
CA ALA A 30 24.70 -8.62 4.60
C ALA A 30 25.17 -8.61 6.07
N ASN A 31 24.31 -9.02 7.01
CA ASN A 31 24.58 -9.01 8.46
C ASN A 31 25.08 -10.35 9.01
N CYS A 32 24.77 -11.50 8.38
CA CYS A 32 25.10 -12.82 8.91
C CYS A 32 25.53 -13.87 7.85
N GLY A 33 25.45 -13.55 6.56
CA GLY A 33 25.79 -14.45 5.45
C GLY A 33 24.75 -15.52 5.12
N GLY A 34 23.67 -15.67 5.91
CA GLY A 34 22.64 -16.69 5.71
C GLY A 34 21.73 -16.46 4.48
N PRO A 35 20.95 -17.48 4.07
CA PRO A 35 20.11 -17.49 2.88
C PRO A 35 18.80 -16.70 3.07
N HIS A 36 18.92 -15.39 3.34
CA HIS A 36 17.81 -14.45 3.50
C HIS A 36 18.28 -13.02 3.25
N THR A 37 17.36 -12.09 3.01
CA THR A 37 17.69 -10.66 2.87
C THR A 37 18.10 -10.04 4.21
N ALA A 38 18.90 -8.97 4.20
CA ALA A 38 19.33 -8.31 5.43
C ALA A 38 18.19 -7.69 6.27
N SER A 39 16.99 -7.55 5.69
CA SER A 39 15.76 -7.09 6.37
C SER A 39 15.00 -8.19 7.12
N TYR A 40 15.34 -9.48 6.92
CA TYR A 40 14.66 -10.62 7.52
C TYR A 40 14.70 -10.59 9.05
N ARG A 41 13.52 -10.57 9.69
CA ARG A 41 13.38 -10.44 11.15
C ARG A 41 13.82 -11.68 11.93
N GLY A 42 13.90 -12.85 11.29
CA GLY A 42 14.43 -14.09 11.89
C GLY A 42 15.96 -14.21 11.83
N CYS A 43 16.68 -13.21 11.32
CA CYS A 43 18.14 -13.22 11.29
C CYS A 43 18.72 -13.27 12.73
N PRO A 44 19.71 -14.13 13.05
CA PRO A 44 20.30 -14.19 14.39
C PRO A 44 20.99 -12.88 14.81
N ASN A 45 21.49 -12.12 13.83
CA ASN A 45 22.11 -10.80 14.01
C ASN A 45 21.09 -9.65 13.88
N PHE A 46 19.78 -9.92 13.87
CA PHE A 46 18.77 -8.87 13.79
C PHE A 46 18.80 -7.98 15.06
N PRO A 47 18.90 -6.64 14.94
CA PRO A 47 18.98 -5.76 16.11
C PRO A 47 17.78 -5.87 17.04
N LYS A 48 18.00 -6.46 18.22
CA LYS A 48 17.00 -6.50 19.30
C LYS A 48 16.92 -5.12 19.95
N ILE A 49 15.95 -4.32 19.54
CA ILE A 49 15.63 -3.05 20.20
C ILE A 49 15.26 -3.34 21.65
N LYS A 50 16.15 -3.00 22.58
CA LYS A 50 15.83 -3.04 24.02
C LYS A 50 14.68 -2.06 24.24
N LYS A 51 13.64 -2.47 24.98
CA LYS A 51 12.61 -1.54 25.45
C LYS A 51 13.30 -0.52 26.36
N VAL A 52 13.60 0.66 25.81
CA VAL A 52 13.95 1.82 26.63
C VAL A 52 12.80 2.06 27.60
N THR A 53 13.14 2.33 28.85
CA THR A 53 12.20 2.81 29.86
C THR A 53 11.47 4.04 29.30
N PRO A 54 10.21 4.28 29.69
CA PRO A 54 9.45 5.45 29.24
C PRO A 54 9.93 6.72 29.97
N GLU A 55 11.22 7.01 29.90
CA GLU A 55 11.73 8.36 30.14
C GLU A 55 11.02 9.30 29.15
N LYS A 56 10.59 10.46 29.67
CA LYS A 56 9.56 11.32 29.07
C LYS A 56 9.80 11.49 27.56
N THR A 57 8.99 10.80 26.75
CA THR A 57 9.06 10.95 25.29
C THR A 57 8.82 12.41 24.93
N PHE A 58 9.39 12.85 23.80
CA PHE A 58 9.28 14.24 23.35
C PHE A 58 7.81 14.72 23.26
N ALA A 59 6.90 13.80 22.93
CA ALA A 59 5.45 14.02 22.94
C ALA A 59 4.86 14.27 24.35
N SER A 60 5.35 13.58 25.38
CA SER A 60 4.93 13.81 26.78
C SER A 60 5.42 15.17 27.29
N VAL A 61 6.67 15.55 27.00
CA VAL A 61 7.22 16.87 27.37
C VAL A 61 6.43 18.00 26.69
N LEU A 62 6.04 17.82 25.42
CA LEU A 62 5.21 18.79 24.70
C LEU A 62 3.79 18.93 25.28
N LYS A 63 3.19 17.83 25.77
CA LYS A 63 1.88 17.86 26.46
C LYS A 63 1.97 18.56 27.81
N GLU A 64 2.99 18.25 28.61
CA GLU A 64 3.26 18.86 29.92
C GLU A 64 3.41 20.39 29.78
N ARG A 65 4.10 20.87 28.73
CA ARG A 65 4.24 22.30 28.42
C ARG A 65 2.94 23.00 28.02
N ARG A 66 1.98 22.30 27.39
CA ARG A 66 0.67 22.89 27.02
C ARG A 66 -0.28 23.02 28.21
N GLN A 67 -0.17 22.16 29.21
CA GLN A 67 -1.04 22.19 30.39
C GLN A 67 -0.72 23.34 31.35
N LEU A 68 0.51 23.87 31.32
CA LEU A 68 0.91 25.03 32.13
C LEU A 68 0.38 26.37 31.59
N SER A 69 -0.16 26.40 30.37
CA SER A 69 -0.64 27.63 29.69
C SER A 69 -2.15 27.90 29.82
N THR A 70 -2.90 27.15 30.63
CA THR A 70 -4.37 27.30 30.78
C THR A 70 -4.79 27.99 32.09
N THR A 71 -4.24 29.17 32.37
CA THR A 71 -4.73 30.10 33.42
C THR A 71 -4.67 31.57 32.96
N ALA A 72 -5.29 31.90 31.83
CA ALA A 72 -5.70 33.27 31.49
C ALA A 72 -6.85 33.33 30.46
N THR A 73 -8.02 33.77 30.93
CA THR A 73 -9.04 34.61 30.25
C THR A 73 -9.65 34.18 28.90
N LYS A 74 -10.96 33.87 28.93
CA LYS A 74 -11.93 33.69 27.82
C LYS A 74 -12.60 35.03 27.44
N PRO A 75 -12.91 35.33 26.16
CA PRO A 75 -14.27 35.20 25.56
C PRO A 75 -14.27 34.79 24.06
N GLN A 76 -15.37 34.41 23.37
CA GLN A 76 -16.68 33.80 23.70
C GLN A 76 -17.44 33.50 22.37
N ASN A 77 -18.13 32.33 22.26
CA ASN A 77 -19.17 31.98 21.24
C ASN A 77 -18.69 31.93 19.75
N GLN A 78 -19.35 31.21 18.83
CA GLN A 78 -20.75 30.75 18.80
C GLN A 78 -20.93 29.24 18.56
N GLU A 79 -22.10 28.77 18.96
CA GLU A 79 -22.66 27.41 18.86
C GLU A 79 -23.86 27.45 17.91
N ILE A 80 -24.17 26.35 17.22
CA ILE A 80 -25.54 25.96 16.77
C ILE A 80 -25.57 24.44 16.51
N GLN A 81 -26.73 23.83 16.78
CA GLN A 81 -27.03 22.39 16.68
C GLN A 81 -28.14 22.16 15.60
N THR A 82 -28.72 20.99 15.28
CA THR A 82 -28.85 19.67 15.95
C THR A 82 -29.24 18.59 14.91
N ALA A 83 -29.68 17.41 15.37
CA ALA A 83 -30.83 16.62 14.85
C ALA A 83 -30.62 15.44 13.86
N THR A 84 -30.36 14.25 14.44
CA THR A 84 -31.22 13.03 14.46
C THR A 84 -32.20 12.63 13.32
N THR A 85 -32.02 11.37 12.85
CA THR A 85 -32.99 10.22 12.91
C THR A 85 -34.00 9.90 11.77
N SER A 86 -34.18 8.58 11.51
CA SER A 86 -35.13 7.86 10.62
C SER A 86 -34.84 7.94 9.10
N GLY A 87 -35.16 6.99 8.22
CA GLY A 87 -35.79 5.66 8.34
C GLY A 87 -36.79 5.41 7.19
N ASP A 88 -37.13 4.20 6.71
CA ASP A 88 -36.64 2.80 6.88
C ASP A 88 -37.27 1.94 5.74
N THR A 89 -36.75 0.76 5.36
CA THR A 89 -37.55 -0.32 4.69
C THR A 89 -36.90 -1.71 4.61
N ASP A 90 -37.76 -2.73 4.67
CA ASP A 90 -37.50 -4.18 4.78
C ASP A 90 -37.76 -4.94 3.45
N THR A 91 -37.24 -6.18 3.33
CA THR A 91 -37.89 -7.40 2.78
C THR A 91 -36.89 -8.32 2.03
N GLY A 92 -36.81 -9.61 2.44
CA GLY A 92 -36.56 -10.72 1.50
C GLY A 92 -35.31 -11.61 1.69
N LEU A 93 -35.45 -12.68 2.48
CA LEU A 93 -34.65 -13.93 2.45
C LEU A 93 -35.54 -15.05 1.82
N PRO A 94 -35.06 -16.28 1.43
CA PRO A 94 -34.03 -17.10 2.12
C PRO A 94 -33.17 -18.00 1.15
N PRO A 95 -32.76 -19.28 1.42
CA PRO A 95 -31.32 -19.62 1.35
C PRO A 95 -30.93 -20.88 0.51
N SER A 96 -29.62 -21.04 0.23
CA SER A 96 -28.87 -22.31 0.06
C SER A 96 -27.39 -21.97 -0.24
N GLN A 97 -26.38 -22.52 0.47
CA GLN A 97 -25.76 -23.85 0.27
C GLN A 97 -25.16 -24.01 -1.15
N GLU A 98 -23.91 -24.41 -1.36
CA GLU A 98 -23.02 -25.25 -0.53
C GLU A 98 -21.53 -24.85 -0.58
N LEU A 99 -20.76 -25.50 0.28
CA LEU A 99 -19.35 -25.33 0.64
C LEU A 99 -18.37 -25.83 -0.44
N ALA A 100 -17.65 -24.92 -1.10
CA ALA A 100 -16.37 -25.26 -1.75
C ALA A 100 -15.21 -24.85 -0.83
N ASN A 101 -14.80 -25.76 0.07
CA ASN A 101 -13.61 -25.60 0.90
C ASN A 101 -12.35 -25.66 0.03
N ILE A 102 -11.97 -24.53 -0.56
CA ILE A 102 -10.63 -24.31 -1.10
C ILE A 102 -9.72 -24.08 0.12
N PRO A 103 -8.67 -24.89 0.34
CA PRO A 103 -7.68 -24.61 1.37
C PRO A 103 -6.93 -23.32 0.99
N LEU A 104 -7.37 -22.20 1.57
CA LEU A 104 -6.76 -20.90 1.35
C LEU A 104 -5.31 -20.95 1.87
N PRO A 105 -4.29 -20.69 1.03
CA PRO A 105 -2.92 -20.62 1.51
C PRO A 105 -2.81 -19.52 2.55
N ALA A 106 -2.44 -19.89 3.77
CA ALA A 106 -2.21 -18.96 4.84
C ALA A 106 -0.92 -18.18 4.57
N GLU A 107 -1.01 -17.06 3.83
CA GLU A 107 -0.11 -15.88 3.91
C GLU A 107 -0.40 -14.76 2.89
N PHE A 108 -1.68 -14.48 2.60
CA PHE A 108 -2.05 -13.14 2.10
C PHE A 108 -2.18 -12.15 3.26
N GLN A 109 -1.03 -11.73 3.82
CA GLN A 109 -0.95 -10.54 4.68
C GLN A 109 -1.02 -9.27 3.83
N ILE A 110 -2.12 -9.14 3.09
CA ILE A 110 -2.47 -7.93 2.35
C ILE A 110 -2.69 -6.83 3.40
N ASN A 111 -1.80 -5.84 3.42
CA ASN A 111 -1.99 -4.70 4.30
C ASN A 111 -3.18 -3.87 3.79
N LYS A 112 -3.86 -3.19 4.72
CA LYS A 112 -5.11 -2.48 4.43
C LYS A 112 -4.88 -1.32 3.45
N GLU A 113 -3.67 -0.80 3.46
CA GLU A 113 -3.16 0.31 2.67
C GLU A 113 -2.97 -0.08 1.20
N GLU A 114 -2.27 -1.17 0.88
CA GLU A 114 -2.13 -1.70 -0.48
C GLU A 114 -3.48 -2.13 -1.07
N LEU A 115 -4.38 -2.69 -0.24
CA LEU A 115 -5.74 -3.02 -0.68
C LEU A 115 -6.54 -1.77 -1.04
N ALA A 116 -6.48 -0.72 -0.20
CA ALA A 116 -7.12 0.56 -0.48
C ALA A 116 -6.52 1.25 -1.72
N ASP A 117 -5.20 1.14 -1.91
CA ASP A 117 -4.47 1.67 -3.07
C ASP A 117 -4.83 0.91 -4.35
N LEU A 118 -4.97 -0.42 -4.30
CA LEU A 118 -5.46 -1.25 -5.39
C LEU A 118 -6.90 -0.87 -5.78
N PHE A 119 -7.82 -0.74 -4.82
CA PHE A 119 -9.18 -0.29 -5.10
C PHE A 119 -9.23 1.14 -5.66
N ARG A 120 -8.35 2.04 -5.18
CA ARG A 120 -8.19 3.38 -5.75
C ARG A 120 -7.71 3.32 -7.21
N PHE A 121 -6.74 2.47 -7.52
CA PHE A 121 -6.25 2.25 -8.88
C PHE A 121 -7.34 1.68 -9.80
N LEU A 122 -8.03 0.62 -9.38
CA LEU A 122 -9.12 0.00 -10.15
C LEU A 122 -10.24 1.00 -10.44
N LYS A 123 -10.61 1.86 -9.48
CA LYS A 123 -11.60 2.92 -9.68
C LYS A 123 -11.16 3.94 -10.73
N GLN A 124 -9.89 4.35 -10.72
CA GLN A 124 -9.35 5.26 -11.75
C GLN A 124 -9.31 4.59 -13.13
N MET A 125 -8.89 3.32 -13.19
CA MET A 125 -8.87 2.55 -14.43
C MET A 125 -10.26 2.41 -15.05
N GLN A 126 -11.30 2.14 -14.24
CA GLN A 126 -12.69 2.12 -14.71
C GLN A 126 -13.15 3.46 -15.28
N LEU A 127 -12.78 4.59 -14.65
CA LEU A 127 -13.10 5.93 -15.15
C LEU A 127 -12.43 6.24 -16.49
N ILE A 128 -11.20 5.77 -16.70
CA ILE A 128 -10.47 5.91 -17.96
C ILE A 128 -11.12 5.03 -19.04
N LEU A 129 -11.37 3.74 -18.75
CA LEU A 129 -11.98 2.82 -19.71
C LEU A 129 -13.43 3.21 -20.08
N ALA A 130 -14.16 3.88 -19.19
CA ALA A 130 -15.47 4.45 -19.49
C ALA A 130 -15.43 5.62 -20.52
N LYS A 131 -14.24 6.10 -20.88
CA LYS A 131 -14.01 7.10 -21.94
C LYS A 131 -13.51 6.49 -23.26
N VAL A 132 -13.33 5.18 -23.32
CA VAL A 132 -12.87 4.46 -24.51
C VAL A 132 -14.09 3.78 -25.16
N PRO A 133 -14.69 4.32 -26.24
CA PRO A 133 -15.93 3.77 -26.79
C PRO A 133 -15.78 2.33 -27.33
N ASN A 134 -14.67 2.00 -28.01
CA ASN A 134 -14.47 0.69 -28.62
C ASN A 134 -13.40 -0.18 -27.93
N VAL A 135 -13.43 -0.29 -26.59
CA VAL A 135 -12.46 -1.03 -25.76
C VAL A 135 -11.97 -2.35 -26.39
N LYS A 136 -12.89 -3.16 -26.93
CA LYS A 136 -12.56 -4.47 -27.55
C LYS A 136 -11.65 -4.35 -28.77
N GLN A 137 -11.86 -3.34 -29.63
CA GLN A 137 -11.03 -3.11 -30.80
C GLN A 137 -9.69 -2.51 -30.38
N THR A 138 -9.71 -1.49 -29.51
CA THR A 138 -8.51 -0.81 -28.98
C THR A 138 -7.55 -1.81 -28.34
N LEU A 139 -8.05 -2.74 -27.53
CA LEU A 139 -7.24 -3.82 -26.93
C LEU A 139 -6.60 -4.73 -28.00
N ALA A 140 -7.34 -5.10 -29.05
CA ALA A 140 -6.82 -5.95 -30.12
C ALA A 140 -5.76 -5.25 -31.00
N GLU A 141 -5.80 -3.92 -31.10
CA GLU A 141 -4.78 -3.12 -31.79
C GLU A 141 -3.55 -2.88 -30.90
N MET A 142 -3.76 -2.63 -29.60
CA MET A 142 -2.70 -2.59 -28.60
C MET A 142 -1.97 -3.93 -28.44
N GLU A 143 -2.66 -5.07 -28.58
CA GLU A 143 -2.05 -6.40 -28.48
C GLU A 143 -1.12 -6.71 -29.66
N LYS A 144 -1.50 -6.32 -30.87
CA LYS A 144 -0.69 -6.46 -32.10
C LYS A 144 0.51 -5.52 -32.15
N THR A 145 0.48 -4.44 -31.37
CA THR A 145 1.53 -3.43 -31.33
C THR A 145 2.59 -3.85 -30.30
N GLU A 146 3.87 -3.95 -30.66
CA GLU A 146 4.91 -4.29 -29.69
C GLU A 146 5.34 -3.08 -28.85
N ASP A 147 5.54 -1.93 -29.50
CA ASP A 147 6.09 -0.73 -28.86
C ASP A 147 5.12 -0.11 -27.80
N PRO A 148 5.59 0.15 -26.56
CA PRO A 148 4.76 0.75 -25.52
C PRO A 148 4.26 2.16 -25.82
N TYR A 149 5.00 3.00 -26.55
CA TYR A 149 4.56 4.37 -26.84
C TYR A 149 3.40 4.37 -27.84
N ASN A 150 3.48 3.54 -28.87
CA ASN A 150 2.40 3.33 -29.84
C ASN A 150 1.12 2.78 -29.16
N LYS A 151 1.23 1.90 -28.16
CA LYS A 151 0.06 1.46 -27.36
C LYS A 151 -0.62 2.63 -26.61
N ILE A 152 0.16 3.56 -26.06
CA ILE A 152 -0.37 4.77 -25.40
C ILE A 152 -0.99 5.73 -26.44
N PHE A 153 -0.38 5.86 -27.62
CA PHE A 153 -0.92 6.66 -28.71
C PHE A 153 -2.28 6.14 -29.21
N ILE A 154 -2.41 4.83 -29.43
CA ILE A 154 -3.69 4.17 -29.78
C ILE A 154 -4.78 4.46 -28.75
N LEU A 155 -4.45 4.42 -27.45
CA LEU A 155 -5.39 4.79 -26.38
C LEU A 155 -5.79 6.26 -26.44
N SER A 156 -4.85 7.19 -26.67
CA SER A 156 -5.18 8.62 -26.73
C SER A 156 -6.04 8.97 -27.94
N GLU A 157 -5.81 8.37 -29.11
CA GLU A 157 -6.64 8.62 -30.30
C GLU A 157 -8.09 8.19 -30.07
N GLU A 158 -8.31 6.97 -29.52
CA GLU A 158 -9.65 6.46 -29.21
C GLU A 158 -10.36 7.28 -28.10
N MET A 159 -9.61 7.83 -27.15
CA MET A 159 -10.16 8.74 -26.12
C MET A 159 -10.47 10.16 -26.64
N ASN A 160 -9.86 10.56 -27.76
CA ASN A 160 -10.04 11.88 -28.37
C ASN A 160 -11.06 11.88 -29.53
N GLY A 161 -11.45 10.72 -30.05
CA GLY A 161 -12.33 10.55 -31.21
C GLY A 161 -13.84 10.77 -30.97
N THR A 162 -14.23 11.64 -30.03
CA THR A 162 -15.64 11.96 -29.69
C THR A 162 -16.03 13.38 -30.06
#